data_AF-F8C7L5-F1
#
_entry.id   AF-F8C7L5-F1
#
_cell.length_a   1.000
_cell.length_b   1.000
_cell.length_c   1.000
_cell.angle_alpha   90.00
_cell.angle_beta   90.00
_cell.angle_gamma   90.00
#
_symmetry.space_group_name_H-M   'P 1'
#
loop_
_entity.id
_entity.type
_entity.pdbx_description
1 polymer ?
#
loop_
_entity_poly.entity_id
_entity_poly.type
_entity_poly.pdbx_seq_one_letter_code
_entity_poly.pdbx_strand_id
1 'polypeptide(L)'
;MTDFRARIAAAYDADAFRRESHRLMDTLSDYLARTTRAEGPVLPWAAPAVNVDRFAAAFPEAPTGDFADLITRVLSSSNHLHHPRYMGHQVTAPVPLAALCDAVSSLLNNGMAVYEMGPVSTAMERNVLRWMAARLGLPETTDGVLTSGGSAGNLTALLAARQAKAGYDAWNGGAHAGPPLTVLAAQTAHYSLGRATRIMGLGEGGVTPVPVDDHFRLRPEALDAALESATRAGRKPIAVVASAGATATGAFDPLEPVADFCERHGLWFHVDGAHGASAVLSPAHRHLVRGIDRADSVVWDAHKGLLMPALVTAVLFRDGARSFESFSQEASYLFHGDAERPWSDVGLRTLECTKEMMALKVYACLAVLGTRLFSDAVTEAYEQTRRFAQRLADAGDFEVAVPPECNILCFRHTPAHVPMEEWDALQTKLRERLVTRGDFYLVQTKLPRGVHLRVTLINPLTTDADLDALMDALRAAALR
;
A
#
# COMPACT_ATOMS: atom_id res chain seq x y z
N MET A 1 32.67 12.28 -34.83
CA MET A 1 32.57 10.91 -34.24
C MET A 1 33.44 10.72 -32.99
N THR A 2 34.58 11.43 -32.85
CA THR A 2 35.51 11.34 -31.71
C THR A 2 34.95 11.89 -30.39
N ASP A 3 34.16 12.98 -30.44
CA ASP A 3 33.57 13.62 -29.25
C ASP A 3 32.46 12.76 -28.58
N PHE A 4 31.55 12.16 -29.37
CA PHE A 4 30.49 11.30 -28.83
C PHE A 4 31.04 10.08 -28.06
N ARG A 5 32.01 9.36 -28.65
CA ARG A 5 32.57 8.16 -28.01
C ARG A 5 33.30 8.48 -26.72
N ALA A 6 33.99 9.62 -26.65
CA ALA A 6 34.61 10.11 -25.43
C ALA A 6 33.56 10.44 -24.35
N ARG A 7 32.48 11.15 -24.70
CA ARG A 7 31.37 11.42 -23.77
C ARG A 7 30.73 10.15 -23.23
N ILE A 8 30.48 9.15 -24.08
CA ILE A 8 29.95 7.85 -23.64
C ILE A 8 30.96 7.11 -22.76
N ALA A 9 32.24 7.07 -23.12
CA ALA A 9 33.26 6.41 -22.30
C ALA A 9 33.33 7.01 -20.89
N ALA A 10 33.28 8.34 -20.77
CA ALA A 10 33.24 9.03 -19.48
C ALA A 10 31.96 8.72 -18.68
N ALA A 11 30.80 8.66 -19.33
CA ALA A 11 29.52 8.37 -18.68
C ALA A 11 29.39 6.91 -18.21
N TYR A 12 30.14 5.98 -18.81
CA TYR A 12 30.15 4.55 -18.50
C TYR A 12 31.44 4.10 -17.81
N ASP A 13 32.22 5.03 -17.27
CA ASP A 13 33.48 4.75 -16.56
C ASP A 13 33.19 4.07 -15.21
N ALA A 14 33.64 2.82 -15.08
CA ALA A 14 33.45 2.01 -13.87
C ALA A 14 34.20 2.54 -12.64
N ASP A 15 35.36 3.18 -12.82
CA ASP A 15 36.12 3.78 -11.71
C ASP A 15 35.48 5.08 -11.25
N ALA A 16 34.90 5.86 -12.18
CA ALA A 16 34.07 7.01 -11.82
C ALA A 16 32.84 6.56 -11.01
N PHE A 17 32.12 5.54 -11.50
CA PHE A 17 30.98 4.94 -10.78
C PHE A 17 31.38 4.46 -9.38
N ARG A 18 32.52 3.77 -9.23
CA ARG A 18 33.02 3.30 -7.94
C ARG A 18 33.23 4.44 -6.95
N ARG A 19 33.93 5.51 -7.36
CA ARG A 19 34.21 6.65 -6.49
C ARG A 19 32.93 7.35 -6.03
N GLU A 20 32.04 7.65 -6.96
CA GLU A 20 30.75 8.29 -6.65
C GLU A 20 29.87 7.39 -5.77
N SER A 21 29.87 6.08 -6.00
CA SER A 21 29.12 5.12 -5.19
C SER A 21 29.61 5.08 -3.74
N HIS A 22 30.92 5.04 -3.50
CA HIS A 22 31.45 5.08 -2.13
C HIS A 22 31.04 6.36 -1.42
N ARG A 23 31.19 7.51 -2.08
CA ARG A 23 30.84 8.82 -1.53
C ARG A 23 29.34 8.94 -1.23
N LEU A 24 28.50 8.38 -2.12
CA LEU A 24 27.06 8.30 -1.93
C LEU A 24 26.70 7.44 -0.73
N MET A 25 27.31 6.26 -0.59
CA MET A 25 27.01 5.33 0.51
C MET A 25 27.39 5.92 1.87
N ASP A 26 28.51 6.64 1.97
CA ASP A 26 28.88 7.38 3.17
C ASP A 26 27.81 8.43 3.51
N THR A 27 27.40 9.23 2.51
CA THR A 27 26.37 10.28 2.67
C THR A 27 25.02 9.71 3.12
N LEU A 28 24.57 8.61 2.52
CA LEU A 28 23.31 7.94 2.88
C LEU A 28 23.38 7.30 4.27
N SER A 29 24.55 6.76 4.66
CA SER A 29 24.77 6.20 6.00
C SER A 29 24.72 7.27 7.07
N ASP A 30 25.37 8.43 6.84
CA ASP A 30 25.30 9.58 7.73
C ASP A 30 23.86 10.13 7.86
N TYR A 31 23.15 10.22 6.74
CA TYR A 31 21.73 10.60 6.74
C TYR A 31 20.88 9.64 7.56
N LEU A 32 21.05 8.32 7.37
CA LEU A 32 20.33 7.31 8.14
C LEU A 32 20.65 7.42 9.64
N ALA A 33 21.93 7.60 9.99
CA ALA A 33 22.35 7.75 11.39
C ALA A 33 21.70 8.97 12.07
N ARG A 34 21.65 10.11 11.39
CA ARG A 34 21.01 11.34 11.92
C ARG A 34 19.49 11.17 12.05
N THR A 35 18.82 10.69 11.01
CA THR A 35 17.36 10.57 10.99
C THR A 35 16.85 9.57 12.03
N THR A 36 17.53 8.43 12.20
CA THR A 36 17.17 7.43 13.23
C THR A 36 17.38 7.94 14.66
N ARG A 37 18.21 8.97 14.87
CA ARG A 37 18.40 9.68 16.15
C ARG A 37 17.46 10.85 16.36
N ALA A 38 16.45 11.02 15.48
CA ALA A 38 15.53 12.15 15.49
C ALA A 38 16.23 13.52 15.38
N GLU A 39 17.35 13.59 14.64
CA GLU A 39 18.03 14.85 14.36
C GLU A 39 17.40 15.57 13.16
N GLY A 40 17.09 16.87 13.33
CA GLY A 40 16.45 17.68 12.30
C GLY A 40 14.92 17.53 12.26
N PRO A 41 14.24 18.21 11.32
CA PRO A 41 12.79 18.10 11.18
C PRO A 41 12.38 16.79 10.49
N VAL A 42 11.23 16.23 10.87
CA VAL A 42 10.64 15.08 10.15
C VAL A 42 10.36 15.45 8.70
N LEU A 43 9.72 16.61 8.49
CA LEU A 43 9.51 17.21 7.19
C LEU A 43 10.13 18.62 7.22
N PRO A 44 11.19 18.88 6.46
CA PRO A 44 11.69 20.24 6.22
C PRO A 44 10.70 20.98 5.32
N TRP A 45 9.57 21.42 5.89
CA TRP A 45 8.44 21.95 5.14
C TRP A 45 8.82 23.23 4.38
N ALA A 46 8.40 23.28 3.12
CA ALA A 46 8.44 24.47 2.29
C ALA A 46 7.23 24.47 1.35
N ALA A 47 6.75 25.66 0.99
CA ALA A 47 5.70 25.78 -0.02
C ALA A 47 6.18 25.20 -1.37
N PRO A 48 5.28 24.66 -2.22
CA PRO A 48 5.67 24.02 -3.48
C PRO A 48 6.55 24.89 -4.38
N ALA A 49 6.25 26.19 -4.51
CA ALA A 49 7.04 27.12 -5.32
C ALA A 49 8.50 27.25 -4.83
N VAL A 50 8.73 27.25 -3.51
CA VAL A 50 10.08 27.29 -2.93
C VAL A 50 10.89 26.05 -3.29
N ASN A 51 10.25 24.87 -3.35
CA ASN A 51 10.92 23.66 -3.80
C ASN A 51 11.20 23.68 -5.30
N VAL A 52 10.30 24.22 -6.12
CA VAL A 52 10.56 24.42 -7.57
C VAL A 52 11.80 25.29 -7.76
N ASP A 53 11.89 26.42 -7.05
CA ASP A 53 13.04 27.32 -7.14
C ASP A 53 14.33 26.67 -6.62
N ARG A 54 14.25 25.89 -5.53
CA ARG A 54 15.39 25.16 -4.94
C ARG A 54 16.00 24.13 -5.89
N PHE A 55 15.18 23.51 -6.72
CA PHE A 55 15.58 22.51 -7.72
C PHE A 55 15.53 23.03 -9.16
N ALA A 56 15.51 24.36 -9.34
CA ALA A 56 15.61 24.95 -10.66
C ALA A 56 16.94 24.54 -11.33
N ALA A 57 16.84 24.00 -12.54
CA ALA A 57 17.97 23.56 -13.33
C ALA A 57 17.80 24.03 -14.77
N ALA A 58 18.86 24.61 -15.35
CA ALA A 58 18.88 25.05 -16.74
C ALA A 58 19.10 23.90 -17.75
N PHE A 59 19.40 22.69 -17.24
CA PHE A 59 19.76 21.51 -18.03
C PHE A 59 20.74 21.82 -19.18
N PRO A 60 21.93 22.35 -18.86
CA PRO A 60 22.87 22.84 -19.87
C PRO A 60 23.41 21.72 -20.78
N GLU A 61 23.83 22.08 -21.99
CA GLU A 61 24.40 21.13 -22.97
C GLU A 61 25.70 20.47 -22.47
N ALA A 62 26.50 21.18 -21.68
CA ALA A 62 27.76 20.70 -21.11
C ALA A 62 27.59 20.34 -19.62
N PRO A 63 28.28 19.30 -19.11
CA PRO A 63 28.25 18.95 -17.70
C PRO A 63 28.81 20.07 -16.81
N THR A 64 28.02 20.54 -15.85
CA THR A 64 28.43 21.58 -14.88
C THR A 64 28.01 21.29 -13.44
N GLY A 65 27.25 20.22 -13.19
CA GLY A 65 26.74 19.88 -11.87
C GLY A 65 27.67 18.95 -11.08
N ASP A 66 27.51 18.96 -9.76
CA ASP A 66 28.08 17.97 -8.85
C ASP A 66 26.98 17.05 -8.31
N PHE A 67 27.21 15.74 -8.39
CA PHE A 67 26.25 14.73 -7.95
C PHE A 67 26.09 14.75 -6.43
N ALA A 68 27.19 14.89 -5.68
CA ALA A 68 27.15 14.88 -4.21
C ALA A 68 26.37 16.08 -3.66
N ASP A 69 26.58 17.27 -4.21
CA ASP A 69 25.81 18.47 -3.88
C ASP A 69 24.32 18.32 -4.18
N LEU A 70 23.97 17.70 -5.33
CA LEU A 70 22.57 17.45 -5.68
C LEU A 70 21.91 16.48 -4.68
N ILE A 71 22.57 15.36 -4.35
CA ILE A 71 22.05 14.39 -3.38
C ILE A 71 21.90 15.02 -1.99
N THR A 72 22.88 15.81 -1.54
CA THR A 72 22.78 16.54 -0.26
C THR A 72 21.59 17.48 -0.22
N ARG A 73 21.29 18.16 -1.33
CA ARG A 73 20.10 19.01 -1.48
C ARG A 73 18.80 18.21 -1.45
N VAL A 74 18.77 17.04 -2.10
CA VAL A 74 17.62 16.12 -2.08
C VAL A 74 17.35 15.64 -0.65
N LEU A 75 18.37 15.16 0.06
CA LEU A 75 18.23 14.64 1.43
C LEU A 75 17.77 15.72 2.41
N SER A 76 18.32 16.93 2.31
CA SER A 76 17.94 18.05 3.19
C SER A 76 16.55 18.64 2.92
N SER A 77 15.95 18.32 1.76
CA SER A 77 14.63 18.83 1.36
C SER A 77 13.54 17.73 1.33
N SER A 78 13.92 16.48 1.51
CA SER A 78 13.02 15.33 1.52
C SER A 78 12.38 15.11 2.88
N ASN A 79 11.25 14.41 2.90
CA ASN A 79 10.67 13.88 4.14
C ASN A 79 11.57 12.79 4.72
N HIS A 80 11.78 12.77 6.04
CA HIS A 80 12.70 11.86 6.72
C HIS A 80 11.95 10.68 7.32
N LEU A 81 11.69 9.65 6.50
CA LEU A 81 10.83 8.52 6.88
C LEU A 81 11.39 7.70 8.05
N HIS A 82 12.72 7.59 8.18
CA HIS A 82 13.38 6.90 9.30
C HIS A 82 13.33 7.68 10.62
N HIS A 83 12.88 8.93 10.61
CA HIS A 83 12.69 9.71 11.82
C HIS A 83 11.56 9.09 12.68
N PRO A 84 11.76 8.78 13.98
CA PRO A 84 10.76 8.13 14.85
C PRO A 84 9.39 8.82 14.89
N ARG A 85 9.38 10.14 14.66
CA ARG A 85 8.18 11.00 14.59
C ARG A 85 7.51 11.08 13.22
N TYR A 86 7.94 10.28 12.25
CA TYR A 86 7.20 10.01 11.01
C TYR A 86 6.11 8.97 11.27
N MET A 87 4.85 9.40 11.26
CA MET A 87 3.71 8.56 11.65
C MET A 87 2.44 8.89 10.86
N GLY A 88 2.59 9.36 9.61
CA GLY A 88 1.48 9.89 8.82
C GLY A 88 0.85 8.85 7.89
N HIS A 89 1.39 8.76 6.68
CA HIS A 89 0.87 7.87 5.64
C HIS A 89 1.34 6.42 5.86
N GLN A 90 0.66 5.48 5.20
CA GLN A 90 1.06 4.06 5.13
C GLN A 90 2.25 3.89 4.17
N VAL A 91 3.31 4.65 4.40
CA VAL A 91 4.59 4.55 3.70
C VAL A 91 5.61 4.23 4.77
N THR A 92 6.20 3.05 4.68
CA THR A 92 7.12 2.59 5.71
C THR A 92 8.45 3.33 5.65
N ALA A 93 9.13 3.46 6.81
CA ALA A 93 10.57 3.58 6.82
C ALA A 93 11.15 2.26 6.28
N PRO A 94 11.80 2.23 5.10
CA PRO A 94 12.23 0.96 4.51
C PRO A 94 13.43 0.39 5.26
N VAL A 95 13.55 -0.94 5.28
CA VAL A 95 14.78 -1.62 5.72
C VAL A 95 15.94 -1.18 4.81
N PRO A 96 17.09 -0.71 5.34
CA PRO A 96 18.19 -0.22 4.52
C PRO A 96 18.72 -1.24 3.49
N LEU A 97 18.74 -2.53 3.84
CA LEU A 97 19.14 -3.61 2.92
C LEU A 97 18.28 -3.62 1.64
N ALA A 98 16.98 -3.34 1.76
CA ALA A 98 16.08 -3.31 0.61
C ALA A 98 16.39 -2.17 -0.36
N ALA A 99 16.90 -1.02 0.13
CA ALA A 99 17.36 0.07 -0.74
C ALA A 99 18.62 -0.31 -1.53
N LEU A 100 19.52 -1.10 -0.93
CA LEU A 100 20.68 -1.66 -1.65
C LEU A 100 20.25 -2.64 -2.74
N CYS A 101 19.19 -3.43 -2.50
CA CYS A 101 18.58 -4.27 -3.52
C CYS A 101 18.01 -3.46 -4.69
N ASP A 102 17.37 -2.32 -4.42
CA ASP A 102 16.90 -1.42 -5.49
C ASP A 102 18.07 -0.84 -6.30
N ALA A 103 19.21 -0.50 -5.67
CA ALA A 103 20.42 -0.09 -6.40
C ALA A 103 20.94 -1.19 -7.34
N VAL A 104 20.92 -2.46 -6.91
CA VAL A 104 21.25 -3.61 -7.76
C VAL A 104 20.25 -3.78 -8.90
N SER A 105 18.95 -3.69 -8.60
CA SER A 105 17.87 -3.75 -9.58
C SER A 105 18.05 -2.69 -10.68
N SER A 106 18.32 -1.44 -10.29
CA SER A 106 18.51 -0.33 -11.23
C SER A 106 19.78 -0.45 -12.07
N LEU A 107 20.88 -0.94 -11.51
CA LEU A 107 22.13 -1.12 -12.27
C LEU A 107 22.03 -2.28 -13.28
N LEU A 108 21.44 -3.40 -12.87
CA LEU A 108 21.25 -4.55 -13.75
C LEU A 108 20.14 -4.33 -14.79
N ASN A 109 19.10 -3.58 -14.42
CA ASN A 109 17.97 -3.21 -15.26
C ASN A 109 17.35 -4.41 -16.03
N ASN A 110 17.31 -5.59 -15.41
CA ASN A 110 16.67 -6.76 -16.00
C ASN A 110 15.14 -6.59 -15.88
N GLY A 111 14.50 -6.28 -16.99
CA GLY A 111 13.05 -6.17 -17.08
C GLY A 111 12.36 -7.53 -16.96
N MET A 112 11.06 -7.53 -16.66
CA MET A 112 10.24 -8.74 -16.67
C MET A 112 9.01 -8.56 -17.57
N ALA A 113 8.88 -9.44 -18.55
CA ALA A 113 7.68 -9.64 -19.37
C ALA A 113 7.58 -11.11 -19.78
N VAL A 114 8.68 -11.65 -20.32
CA VAL A 114 8.91 -13.07 -20.60
C VAL A 114 10.10 -13.57 -19.79
N TYR A 115 10.18 -14.89 -19.57
CA TYR A 115 11.20 -15.48 -18.71
C TYR A 115 12.64 -15.08 -19.07
N GLU A 116 12.98 -15.03 -20.37
CA GLU A 116 14.32 -14.70 -20.86
C GLU A 116 14.81 -13.31 -20.44
N MET A 117 13.90 -12.34 -20.32
CA MET A 117 14.27 -10.96 -19.94
C MET A 117 14.72 -10.84 -18.48
N GLY A 118 14.25 -11.74 -17.61
CA GLY A 118 14.48 -11.64 -16.17
C GLY A 118 14.31 -12.99 -15.47
N PRO A 119 15.14 -14.01 -15.77
CA PRO A 119 14.93 -15.37 -15.29
C PRO A 119 15.05 -15.48 -13.76
N VAL A 120 16.06 -14.82 -13.19
CA VAL A 120 16.27 -14.81 -11.73
C VAL A 120 15.16 -14.04 -11.02
N SER A 121 14.70 -12.92 -11.60
CA SER A 121 13.62 -12.12 -11.01
C SER A 121 12.28 -12.88 -11.03
N THR A 122 12.00 -13.60 -12.12
CA THR A 122 10.83 -14.49 -12.24
C THR A 122 10.86 -15.59 -11.18
N ALA A 123 12.03 -16.23 -10.98
CA ALA A 123 12.20 -17.25 -9.96
C ALA A 123 12.03 -16.69 -8.53
N MET A 124 12.59 -15.53 -8.23
CA MET A 124 12.41 -14.86 -6.93
C MET A 124 10.95 -14.46 -6.69
N GLU A 125 10.29 -13.86 -7.69
CA GLU A 125 8.88 -13.48 -7.63
C GLU A 125 8.01 -14.69 -7.31
N ARG A 126 8.24 -15.83 -8.00
CA ARG A 126 7.49 -17.06 -7.73
C ARG A 126 7.65 -17.57 -6.29
N ASN A 127 8.86 -17.53 -5.75
CA ASN A 127 9.13 -17.98 -4.38
C ASN A 127 8.53 -17.03 -3.34
N VAL A 128 8.62 -15.72 -3.56
CA VAL A 128 7.99 -14.71 -2.70
C VAL A 128 6.47 -14.90 -2.67
N LEU A 129 5.84 -15.04 -3.83
CA LEU A 129 4.39 -15.25 -3.93
C LEU A 129 3.94 -16.54 -3.25
N ARG A 130 4.68 -17.64 -3.43
CA ARG A 130 4.42 -18.91 -2.72
C ARG A 130 4.54 -18.77 -1.20
N TRP A 131 5.56 -18.05 -0.74
CA TRP A 131 5.71 -17.77 0.69
C TRP A 131 4.53 -16.95 1.22
N MET A 132 4.14 -15.88 0.52
CA MET A 132 3.00 -15.03 0.90
C MET A 132 1.69 -15.84 0.92
N ALA A 133 1.42 -16.64 -0.12
CA ALA A 133 0.26 -17.52 -0.20
C ALA A 133 0.20 -18.52 0.97
N ALA A 134 1.33 -19.17 1.27
CA ALA A 134 1.43 -20.12 2.38
C ALA A 134 1.24 -19.45 3.75
N ARG A 135 1.65 -18.19 3.92
CA ARG A 135 1.36 -17.43 5.15
C ARG A 135 -0.14 -17.15 5.30
N LEU A 136 -0.82 -16.82 4.21
CA LEU A 136 -2.26 -16.56 4.17
C LEU A 136 -3.14 -17.81 4.30
N GLY A 137 -2.55 -19.02 4.32
CA GLY A 137 -3.30 -20.27 4.34
C GLY A 137 -3.98 -20.61 3.02
N LEU A 138 -3.57 -19.95 1.92
CA LEU A 138 -4.10 -20.21 0.59
C LEU A 138 -3.60 -21.58 0.07
N PRO A 139 -4.39 -22.29 -0.75
CA PRO A 139 -4.05 -23.63 -1.25
C PRO A 139 -2.83 -23.62 -2.19
N GLU A 140 -2.22 -24.79 -2.41
CA GLU A 140 -1.04 -24.95 -3.29
C GLU A 140 -1.30 -24.57 -4.76
N THR A 141 -2.57 -24.56 -5.19
CA THR A 141 -3.01 -24.07 -6.51
C THR A 141 -2.82 -22.56 -6.68
N THR A 142 -2.53 -21.85 -5.60
CA THR A 142 -2.41 -20.39 -5.59
C THR A 142 -1.21 -19.94 -6.40
N ASP A 143 -1.43 -18.90 -7.20
CA ASP A 143 -0.38 -18.21 -7.93
C ASP A 143 -0.74 -16.73 -8.04
N GLY A 144 0.24 -15.90 -8.38
CA GLY A 144 0.04 -14.46 -8.46
C GLY A 144 1.06 -13.75 -9.31
N VAL A 145 1.02 -12.43 -9.23
CA VAL A 145 1.97 -11.53 -9.86
C VAL A 145 2.24 -10.34 -8.94
N LEU A 146 3.44 -9.77 -9.01
CA LEU A 146 3.71 -8.50 -8.35
C LEU A 146 3.27 -7.32 -9.23
N THR A 147 2.63 -6.30 -8.64
CA THR A 147 2.18 -5.10 -9.35
C THR A 147 2.78 -3.83 -8.73
N SER A 148 2.74 -2.75 -9.51
CA SER A 148 3.15 -1.40 -9.11
C SER A 148 2.14 -0.73 -8.17
N GLY A 149 1.93 -1.33 -7.01
CA GLY A 149 1.06 -0.84 -5.94
C GLY A 149 -0.31 -1.51 -5.85
N GLY A 150 -0.95 -1.41 -4.68
CA GLY A 150 -2.28 -1.93 -4.38
C GLY A 150 -3.39 -1.46 -5.33
N SER A 151 -3.30 -0.25 -5.88
CA SER A 151 -4.29 0.22 -6.86
C SER A 151 -4.26 -0.59 -8.16
N ALA A 152 -3.06 -0.86 -8.69
CA ALA A 152 -2.89 -1.74 -9.84
C ALA A 152 -3.29 -3.18 -9.46
N GLY A 153 -2.96 -3.62 -8.25
CA GLY A 153 -3.32 -4.95 -7.76
C GLY A 153 -4.83 -5.19 -7.69
N ASN A 154 -5.59 -4.27 -7.08
CA ASN A 154 -7.05 -4.36 -7.02
C ASN A 154 -7.67 -4.32 -8.42
N LEU A 155 -7.15 -3.49 -9.33
CA LEU A 155 -7.62 -3.46 -10.72
C LEU A 155 -7.41 -4.82 -11.40
N THR A 156 -6.21 -5.40 -11.29
CA THR A 156 -5.90 -6.73 -11.85
C THR A 156 -6.83 -7.81 -11.27
N ALA A 157 -7.02 -7.83 -9.95
CA ALA A 157 -7.93 -8.77 -9.29
C ALA A 157 -9.39 -8.63 -9.79
N LEU A 158 -9.87 -7.40 -9.97
CA LEU A 158 -11.24 -7.14 -10.41
C LEU A 158 -11.45 -7.37 -11.91
N LEU A 159 -10.42 -7.23 -12.73
CA LEU A 159 -10.47 -7.63 -14.14
C LEU A 159 -10.67 -9.15 -14.26
N ALA A 160 -9.95 -9.95 -13.46
CA ALA A 160 -10.18 -11.39 -13.39
C ALA A 160 -11.58 -11.71 -12.86
N ALA A 161 -12.03 -11.04 -11.78
CA ALA A 161 -13.38 -11.23 -11.25
C ALA A 161 -14.47 -10.94 -12.30
N ARG A 162 -14.30 -9.86 -13.08
CA ARG A 162 -15.18 -9.54 -14.21
C ARG A 162 -15.19 -10.67 -15.23
N GLN A 163 -14.03 -11.14 -15.65
CA GLN A 163 -13.94 -12.18 -16.65
C GLN A 163 -14.58 -13.50 -16.19
N ALA A 164 -14.40 -13.86 -14.91
CA ALA A 164 -14.98 -15.05 -14.31
C ALA A 164 -16.50 -14.98 -14.10
N LYS A 165 -17.05 -13.79 -13.82
CA LYS A 165 -18.42 -13.64 -13.30
C LYS A 165 -19.37 -12.83 -14.17
N ALA A 166 -18.88 -12.06 -15.14
CA ALA A 166 -19.72 -11.24 -16.02
C ALA A 166 -20.73 -12.11 -16.79
N GLY A 167 -20.33 -13.31 -17.23
CA GLY A 167 -21.17 -14.22 -18.04
C GLY A 167 -21.31 -13.77 -19.50
N TYR A 168 -20.46 -12.85 -19.94
CA TYR A 168 -20.31 -12.40 -21.32
C TYR A 168 -18.87 -11.92 -21.53
N ASP A 169 -18.45 -11.84 -22.79
CA ASP A 169 -17.11 -11.36 -23.17
C ASP A 169 -17.04 -9.83 -23.10
N ALA A 170 -16.78 -9.32 -21.89
CA ALA A 170 -16.58 -7.89 -21.66
C ALA A 170 -15.25 -7.36 -22.22
N TRP A 171 -14.31 -8.25 -22.58
CA TRP A 171 -13.01 -7.85 -23.09
C TRP A 171 -13.11 -7.44 -24.57
N ASN A 172 -13.67 -8.31 -25.42
CA ASN A 172 -13.84 -8.00 -26.84
C ASN A 172 -15.14 -7.26 -27.14
N GLY A 173 -16.22 -7.62 -26.45
CA GLY A 173 -17.53 -6.96 -26.61
C GLY A 173 -17.62 -5.61 -25.89
N GLY A 174 -16.64 -5.29 -25.03
CA GLY A 174 -16.67 -4.12 -24.17
C GLY A 174 -17.69 -4.20 -23.03
N ALA A 175 -17.71 -3.18 -22.17
CA ALA A 175 -18.56 -3.16 -20.97
C ALA A 175 -20.08 -3.20 -21.27
N HIS A 176 -20.49 -2.87 -22.49
CA HIS A 176 -21.88 -2.80 -22.93
C HIS A 176 -22.40 -4.11 -23.57
N ALA A 177 -21.55 -5.14 -23.71
CA ALA A 177 -21.95 -6.43 -24.27
C ALA A 177 -22.94 -7.23 -23.40
N GLY A 178 -23.20 -6.78 -22.18
CA GLY A 178 -24.18 -7.36 -21.26
C GLY A 178 -24.70 -6.32 -20.27
N PRO A 179 -25.43 -6.75 -19.23
CA PRO A 179 -25.94 -5.83 -18.22
C PRO A 179 -24.79 -5.12 -17.48
N PRO A 180 -24.96 -3.86 -17.05
CA PRO A 180 -23.96 -3.16 -16.26
C PRO A 180 -23.53 -3.98 -15.04
N LEU A 181 -22.23 -4.04 -14.77
CA LEU A 181 -21.69 -4.81 -13.64
C LEU A 181 -21.48 -3.90 -12.42
N THR A 182 -21.46 -4.51 -11.25
CA THR A 182 -21.13 -3.83 -9.99
C THR A 182 -20.39 -4.75 -9.04
N VAL A 183 -19.64 -4.17 -8.10
CA VAL A 183 -19.07 -4.88 -6.96
C VAL A 183 -19.71 -4.38 -5.68
N LEU A 184 -19.91 -5.27 -4.71
CA LEU A 184 -20.37 -4.88 -3.37
C LEU A 184 -19.15 -4.61 -2.50
N ALA A 185 -19.12 -3.49 -1.80
CA ALA A 185 -18.02 -3.16 -0.90
C ALA A 185 -18.49 -2.23 0.21
N ALA A 186 -17.75 -2.18 1.32
CA ALA A 186 -18.01 -1.21 2.38
C ALA A 186 -18.11 0.21 1.80
N GLN A 187 -19.04 1.02 2.30
CA GLN A 187 -19.14 2.43 1.90
C GLN A 187 -17.87 3.25 2.20
N THR A 188 -17.00 2.72 3.06
CA THR A 188 -15.68 3.27 3.46
C THR A 188 -14.51 2.63 2.70
N ALA A 189 -14.78 1.78 1.69
CA ALA A 189 -13.75 1.10 0.92
C ALA A 189 -12.75 2.08 0.29
N HIS A 190 -11.53 1.59 0.06
CA HIS A 190 -10.46 2.42 -0.48
C HIS A 190 -10.84 3.01 -1.85
N TYR A 191 -10.47 4.27 -2.09
CA TYR A 191 -10.85 4.98 -3.31
C TYR A 191 -10.33 4.31 -4.60
N SER A 192 -9.29 3.47 -4.52
CA SER A 192 -8.79 2.72 -5.68
C SER A 192 -9.87 1.81 -6.25
N LEU A 193 -10.81 1.30 -5.44
CA LEU A 193 -11.91 0.48 -5.91
C LEU A 193 -12.83 1.26 -6.87
N GLY A 194 -13.25 2.46 -6.46
CA GLY A 194 -14.05 3.35 -7.29
C GLY A 194 -13.30 3.91 -8.50
N ARG A 195 -11.96 3.91 -8.49
CA ARG A 195 -11.15 4.19 -9.70
C ARG A 195 -11.10 2.97 -10.61
N ALA A 196 -10.85 1.78 -10.07
CA ALA A 196 -10.75 0.54 -10.81
C ALA A 196 -12.05 0.24 -11.57
N THR A 197 -13.20 0.32 -10.91
CA THR A 197 -14.50 0.06 -11.56
C THR A 197 -14.82 1.07 -12.67
N ARG A 198 -14.40 2.33 -12.52
CA ARG A 198 -14.51 3.34 -13.59
C ARG A 198 -13.55 3.07 -14.76
N ILE A 199 -12.30 2.68 -14.48
CA ILE A 199 -11.35 2.24 -15.51
C ILE A 199 -11.88 1.04 -16.28
N MET A 200 -12.54 0.09 -15.60
CA MET A 200 -13.20 -1.06 -16.21
C MET A 200 -14.44 -0.71 -17.05
N GLY A 201 -14.88 0.56 -17.05
CA GLY A 201 -16.06 1.01 -17.79
C GLY A 201 -17.40 0.78 -17.09
N LEU A 202 -17.41 0.53 -15.77
CA LEU A 202 -18.65 0.24 -15.01
C LEU A 202 -19.41 1.49 -14.57
N GLY A 203 -18.80 2.68 -14.72
CA GLY A 203 -19.42 3.95 -14.38
C GLY A 203 -19.64 4.16 -12.87
N GLU A 204 -20.51 5.10 -12.52
CA GLU A 204 -20.79 5.48 -11.13
C GLU A 204 -21.42 4.35 -10.32
N GLY A 205 -22.29 3.55 -10.94
CA GLY A 205 -22.90 2.36 -10.33
C GLY A 205 -21.98 1.14 -10.21
N GLY A 206 -20.71 1.27 -10.61
CA GLY A 206 -19.72 0.19 -10.58
C GLY A 206 -19.38 -0.31 -9.17
N VAL A 207 -19.70 0.47 -8.12
CA VAL A 207 -19.63 0.05 -6.72
C VAL A 207 -21.01 0.24 -6.08
N THR A 208 -21.58 -0.84 -5.56
CA THR A 208 -22.77 -0.78 -4.72
C THR A 208 -22.32 -0.77 -3.25
N PRO A 209 -22.58 0.31 -2.50
CA PRO A 209 -22.10 0.44 -1.13
C PRO A 209 -22.85 -0.50 -0.19
N VAL A 210 -22.12 -1.10 0.73
CA VAL A 210 -22.62 -1.88 1.86
C VAL A 210 -22.42 -1.05 3.14
N PRO A 211 -23.45 -0.89 3.97
CA PRO A 211 -23.33 -0.21 5.26
C PRO A 211 -22.23 -0.81 6.14
N VAL A 212 -21.65 0.03 6.98
CA VAL A 212 -20.64 -0.35 7.97
C VAL A 212 -21.18 -0.27 9.39
N ASP A 213 -20.55 -0.97 10.32
CA ASP A 213 -20.81 -0.87 11.76
C ASP A 213 -20.13 0.38 12.37
N ASP A 214 -20.27 0.55 13.69
CA ASP A 214 -19.67 1.67 14.43
C ASP A 214 -18.13 1.61 14.48
N HIS A 215 -17.53 0.47 14.08
CA HIS A 215 -16.10 0.28 13.90
C HIS A 215 -15.65 0.45 12.44
N PHE A 216 -16.54 0.88 11.55
CA PHE A 216 -16.31 1.05 10.11
C PHE A 216 -16.06 -0.24 9.33
N ARG A 217 -16.46 -1.39 9.88
CA ARG A 217 -16.38 -2.70 9.23
C ARG A 217 -17.65 -2.95 8.41
N LEU A 218 -17.53 -3.60 7.27
CA LEU A 218 -18.66 -4.06 6.46
C LEU A 218 -19.62 -4.90 7.32
N ARG A 219 -20.93 -4.62 7.23
CA ARG A 219 -21.99 -5.39 7.90
C ARG A 219 -22.47 -6.56 7.04
N PRO A 220 -22.16 -7.82 7.37
CA PRO A 220 -22.53 -8.96 6.54
C PRO A 220 -24.04 -9.10 6.33
N GLU A 221 -24.83 -8.78 7.36
CA GLU A 221 -26.28 -8.83 7.32
C GLU A 221 -26.91 -7.81 6.35
N ALA A 222 -26.13 -6.82 5.88
CA ALA A 222 -26.58 -5.84 4.89
C ALA A 222 -26.26 -6.25 3.44
N LEU A 223 -25.54 -7.35 3.23
CA LEU A 223 -25.12 -7.80 1.90
C LEU A 223 -26.29 -8.24 1.01
N ASP A 224 -27.28 -8.94 1.57
CA ASP A 224 -28.47 -9.36 0.80
C ASP A 224 -29.26 -8.14 0.29
N ALA A 225 -29.46 -7.12 1.15
CA ALA A 225 -30.13 -5.88 0.75
C ALA A 225 -29.33 -5.10 -0.32
N ALA A 226 -27.99 -5.09 -0.24
CA ALA A 226 -27.14 -4.47 -1.24
C ALA A 226 -27.20 -5.21 -2.59
N LEU A 227 -27.18 -6.54 -2.58
CA LEU A 227 -27.36 -7.39 -3.76
C LEU A 227 -28.73 -7.15 -4.42
N GLU A 228 -29.81 -7.14 -3.64
CA GLU A 228 -31.16 -6.84 -4.13
C GLU A 228 -31.25 -5.42 -4.73
N SER A 229 -30.63 -4.43 -4.07
CA SER A 229 -30.60 -3.06 -4.56
C SER A 229 -29.84 -2.93 -5.88
N ALA A 230 -28.73 -3.64 -6.05
CA ALA A 230 -27.99 -3.68 -7.30
C ALA A 230 -28.83 -4.30 -8.42
N THR A 231 -29.43 -5.47 -8.15
CA THR A 231 -30.27 -6.21 -9.11
C THR A 231 -31.48 -5.39 -9.56
N ARG A 232 -32.20 -4.74 -8.62
CA ARG A 232 -33.33 -3.84 -8.95
C ARG A 232 -32.92 -2.65 -9.81
N ALA A 233 -31.69 -2.19 -9.67
CA ALA A 233 -31.14 -1.12 -10.50
C ALA A 233 -30.58 -1.62 -11.85
N GLY A 234 -30.88 -2.86 -12.24
CA GLY A 234 -30.45 -3.46 -13.50
C GLY A 234 -28.96 -3.80 -13.56
N ARG A 235 -28.26 -3.81 -12.41
CA ARG A 235 -26.84 -4.12 -12.33
C ARG A 235 -26.65 -5.56 -11.88
N LYS A 236 -25.65 -6.24 -12.45
CA LYS A 236 -25.23 -7.59 -12.05
C LYS A 236 -24.03 -7.50 -11.09
N PRO A 237 -24.18 -7.88 -9.82
CA PRO A 237 -23.04 -8.03 -8.92
C PRO A 237 -22.12 -9.14 -9.38
N ILE A 238 -20.82 -8.88 -9.40
CA ILE A 238 -19.79 -9.86 -9.79
C ILE A 238 -18.87 -10.24 -8.64
N ALA A 239 -18.71 -9.38 -7.64
CA ALA A 239 -17.79 -9.58 -6.54
C ALA A 239 -18.26 -8.90 -5.27
N VAL A 240 -17.78 -9.38 -4.13
CA VAL A 240 -17.69 -8.62 -2.88
C VAL A 240 -16.22 -8.33 -2.61
N VAL A 241 -15.91 -7.06 -2.30
CA VAL A 241 -14.58 -6.60 -1.91
C VAL A 241 -14.59 -6.28 -0.42
N ALA A 242 -13.88 -7.10 0.36
CA ALA A 242 -13.67 -6.88 1.79
C ALA A 242 -12.30 -6.26 2.06
N SER A 243 -12.23 -5.37 3.04
CA SER A 243 -10.98 -4.74 3.48
C SER A 243 -10.38 -5.50 4.66
N ALA A 244 -9.11 -5.89 4.54
CA ALA A 244 -8.28 -6.27 5.69
C ALA A 244 -7.34 -5.10 5.99
N GLY A 245 -7.76 -4.21 6.90
CA GLY A 245 -7.04 -2.99 7.25
C GLY A 245 -7.43 -1.79 6.38
N ALA A 246 -8.66 -1.29 6.55
CA ALA A 246 -9.18 -0.13 5.84
C ALA A 246 -8.27 1.11 6.01
N THR A 247 -8.05 1.85 4.93
CA THR A 247 -7.07 2.97 4.88
C THR A 247 -7.34 4.07 5.91
N ALA A 248 -8.61 4.38 6.18
CA ALA A 248 -8.97 5.49 7.04
C ALA A 248 -8.82 5.16 8.53
N THR A 249 -9.20 3.96 8.95
CA THR A 249 -9.41 3.59 10.36
C THR A 249 -8.71 2.30 10.78
N GLY A 250 -8.12 1.57 9.83
CA GLY A 250 -7.50 0.27 10.09
C GLY A 250 -8.47 -0.88 10.31
N ALA A 251 -9.76 -0.70 10.01
CA ALA A 251 -10.81 -1.69 10.25
C ALA A 251 -10.61 -2.99 9.43
N PHE A 252 -10.99 -4.13 10.01
CA PHE A 252 -11.03 -5.42 9.34
C PHE A 252 -12.48 -5.86 9.13
N ASP A 253 -12.86 -6.07 7.88
CA ASP A 253 -14.16 -6.62 7.55
C ASP A 253 -14.25 -8.09 8.01
N PRO A 254 -15.42 -8.56 8.47
CA PRO A 254 -15.63 -9.94 8.89
C PRO A 254 -15.59 -10.90 7.68
N LEU A 255 -14.39 -11.41 7.37
CA LEU A 255 -14.13 -12.17 6.13
C LEU A 255 -14.89 -13.50 6.04
N GLU A 256 -15.04 -14.24 7.15
CA GLU A 256 -15.77 -15.52 7.16
C GLU A 256 -17.24 -15.38 6.72
N PRO A 257 -18.07 -14.49 7.33
CA PRO A 257 -19.43 -14.22 6.85
C PRO A 257 -19.52 -13.69 5.42
N VAL A 258 -18.54 -12.88 4.98
CA VAL A 258 -18.47 -12.38 3.60
C VAL A 258 -18.20 -13.53 2.63
N ALA A 259 -17.28 -14.44 2.96
CA ALA A 259 -17.01 -15.63 2.18
C ALA A 259 -18.25 -16.53 2.07
N ASP A 260 -18.96 -16.77 3.18
CA ASP A 260 -20.22 -17.52 3.19
C ASP A 260 -21.25 -16.88 2.23
N PHE A 261 -21.35 -15.55 2.22
CA PHE A 261 -22.24 -14.83 1.32
C PHE A 261 -21.84 -15.00 -0.15
N CYS A 262 -20.55 -14.84 -0.47
CA CYS A 262 -20.03 -15.02 -1.82
C CYS A 262 -20.28 -16.43 -2.35
N GLU A 263 -20.04 -17.46 -1.54
CA GLU A 263 -20.26 -18.86 -1.91
C GLU A 263 -21.74 -19.15 -2.17
N ARG A 264 -22.66 -18.65 -1.31
CA ARG A 264 -24.11 -18.82 -1.50
C ARG A 264 -24.62 -18.20 -2.79
N HIS A 265 -24.10 -17.03 -3.16
CA HIS A 265 -24.58 -16.25 -4.31
C HIS A 265 -23.71 -16.40 -5.57
N GLY A 266 -22.66 -17.24 -5.51
CA GLY A 266 -21.75 -17.46 -6.62
C GLY A 266 -20.93 -16.23 -7.01
N LEU A 267 -20.69 -15.28 -6.10
CA LEU A 267 -19.91 -14.06 -6.33
C LEU A 267 -18.40 -14.32 -6.14
N TRP A 268 -17.57 -13.49 -6.77
CA TRP A 268 -16.14 -13.48 -6.50
C TRP A 268 -15.85 -12.85 -5.13
N PHE A 269 -15.04 -13.49 -4.31
CA PHE A 269 -14.59 -12.92 -3.03
C PHE A 269 -13.17 -12.34 -3.17
N HIS A 270 -13.06 -11.01 -3.13
CA HIS A 270 -11.77 -10.32 -3.14
C HIS A 270 -11.48 -9.70 -1.78
N VAL A 271 -10.26 -9.88 -1.27
CA VAL A 271 -9.76 -9.20 -0.07
C VAL A 271 -8.70 -8.17 -0.45
N ASP A 272 -9.03 -6.89 -0.26
CA ASP A 272 -8.05 -5.81 -0.24
C ASP A 272 -7.31 -5.86 1.09
N GLY A 273 -6.24 -6.65 1.10
CA GLY A 273 -5.32 -6.81 2.22
C GLY A 273 -4.05 -5.97 2.06
N ALA A 274 -4.05 -4.96 1.19
CA ALA A 274 -2.87 -4.17 0.85
C ALA A 274 -2.10 -3.75 2.11
N HIS A 275 -2.82 -3.29 3.15
CA HIS A 275 -2.25 -2.92 4.43
C HIS A 275 -2.29 -4.06 5.47
N GLY A 276 -3.47 -4.64 5.73
CA GLY A 276 -3.71 -5.51 6.87
C GLY A 276 -3.47 -7.00 6.64
N ALA A 277 -3.20 -7.47 5.42
CA ALA A 277 -2.80 -8.87 5.21
C ALA A 277 -1.54 -9.25 6.01
N SER A 278 -0.67 -8.28 6.28
CA SER A 278 0.50 -8.44 7.15
C SER A 278 0.15 -8.91 8.56
N ALA A 279 -1.08 -8.72 9.06
CA ALA A 279 -1.52 -9.25 10.35
C ALA A 279 -1.32 -10.78 10.46
N VAL A 280 -1.34 -11.49 9.33
CA VAL A 280 -1.08 -12.94 9.29
C VAL A 280 0.30 -13.33 9.81
N LEU A 281 1.27 -12.42 9.77
CA LEU A 281 2.62 -12.64 10.27
C LEU A 281 2.69 -12.60 11.80
N SER A 282 1.74 -11.93 12.46
CA SER A 282 1.70 -11.80 13.91
C SER A 282 0.91 -12.96 14.53
N PRO A 283 1.53 -13.81 15.39
CA PRO A 283 0.77 -14.83 16.12
C PRO A 283 -0.38 -14.26 16.96
N ALA A 284 -0.21 -13.06 17.50
CA ALA A 284 -1.22 -12.37 18.30
C ALA A 284 -2.39 -11.83 17.46
N HIS A 285 -2.11 -11.33 16.24
CA HIS A 285 -3.09 -10.61 15.43
C HIS A 285 -3.56 -11.32 14.16
N ARG A 286 -3.02 -12.50 13.82
CA ARG A 286 -3.44 -13.27 12.63
C ARG A 286 -4.93 -13.61 12.59
N HIS A 287 -5.61 -13.59 13.74
CA HIS A 287 -7.05 -13.81 13.83
C HIS A 287 -7.86 -12.72 13.10
N LEU A 288 -7.31 -11.52 12.90
CA LEU A 288 -7.97 -10.41 12.21
C LEU A 288 -8.23 -10.70 10.71
N VAL A 289 -7.46 -11.62 10.12
CA VAL A 289 -7.62 -12.03 8.71
C VAL A 289 -8.19 -13.44 8.59
N ARG A 290 -8.84 -13.96 9.65
CA ARG A 290 -9.47 -15.27 9.60
C ARG A 290 -10.55 -15.31 8.50
N GLY A 291 -10.47 -16.28 7.60
CA GLY A 291 -11.32 -16.42 6.41
C GLY A 291 -10.69 -15.90 5.11
N ILE A 292 -9.51 -15.26 5.17
CA ILE A 292 -8.78 -14.78 3.98
C ILE A 292 -8.38 -15.92 3.03
N ASP A 293 -8.20 -17.13 3.54
CA ASP A 293 -7.88 -18.36 2.80
C ASP A 293 -9.01 -18.81 1.85
N ARG A 294 -10.22 -18.28 2.06
CA ARG A 294 -11.40 -18.52 1.22
C ARG A 294 -11.56 -17.49 0.10
N ALA A 295 -10.73 -16.44 0.07
CA ALA A 295 -10.78 -15.42 -0.97
C ALA A 295 -10.36 -15.99 -2.32
N ASP A 296 -11.06 -15.63 -3.39
CA ASP A 296 -10.67 -15.93 -4.76
C ASP A 296 -9.42 -15.13 -5.16
N SER A 297 -9.29 -13.90 -4.65
CA SER A 297 -8.06 -13.12 -4.76
C SER A 297 -7.76 -12.23 -3.57
N VAL A 298 -6.47 -12.03 -3.30
CA VAL A 298 -5.95 -11.20 -2.20
C VAL A 298 -4.89 -10.25 -2.73
N VAL A 299 -4.92 -9.00 -2.29
CA VAL A 299 -3.82 -8.04 -2.48
C VAL A 299 -3.04 -7.86 -1.18
N TRP A 300 -1.71 -7.76 -1.25
CA TRP A 300 -0.83 -7.54 -0.09
C TRP A 300 0.40 -6.70 -0.45
N ASP A 301 0.55 -5.52 0.15
CA ASP A 301 1.68 -4.61 -0.10
C ASP A 301 2.87 -4.94 0.81
N ALA A 302 3.94 -5.49 0.23
CA ALA A 302 5.19 -5.66 0.98
C ALA A 302 5.86 -4.32 1.32
N HIS A 303 5.57 -3.27 0.55
CA HIS A 303 6.03 -1.90 0.82
C HIS A 303 5.29 -1.16 1.94
N LYS A 304 4.38 -1.88 2.63
CA LYS A 304 3.76 -1.45 3.88
C LYS A 304 4.29 -2.31 5.02
N GLY A 305 3.53 -3.32 5.44
CA GLY A 305 3.80 -4.09 6.65
C GLY A 305 5.03 -5.02 6.59
N LEU A 306 5.74 -5.10 5.46
CA LEU A 306 7.04 -5.79 5.35
C LEU A 306 8.20 -4.82 5.21
N LEU A 307 8.01 -3.52 5.47
CA LEU A 307 9.09 -2.54 5.54
C LEU A 307 9.92 -2.43 4.24
N MET A 308 9.32 -2.70 3.07
CA MET A 308 10.01 -2.57 1.78
C MET A 308 9.85 -1.16 1.21
N PRO A 309 10.83 -0.64 0.44
CA PRO A 309 10.63 0.55 -0.35
C PRO A 309 9.58 0.30 -1.44
N ALA A 310 8.71 1.29 -1.64
CA ALA A 310 7.68 1.27 -2.67
C ALA A 310 8.30 1.20 -4.09
N LEU A 311 7.69 0.55 -5.06
CA LEU A 311 6.44 -0.21 -5.01
C LEU A 311 6.71 -1.73 -5.10
N VAL A 312 5.96 -2.51 -4.31
CA VAL A 312 5.92 -3.98 -4.42
C VAL A 312 4.65 -4.52 -3.78
N THR A 313 3.77 -5.11 -4.59
CA THR A 313 2.44 -5.58 -4.17
C THR A 313 2.17 -6.94 -4.75
N ALA A 314 1.81 -7.92 -3.93
CA ALA A 314 1.34 -9.21 -4.43
C ALA A 314 -0.15 -9.15 -4.75
N VAL A 315 -0.52 -9.68 -5.91
CA VAL A 315 -1.89 -10.06 -6.25
C VAL A 315 -1.90 -11.58 -6.32
N LEU A 316 -2.56 -12.22 -5.37
CA LEU A 316 -2.65 -13.67 -5.26
C LEU A 316 -4.04 -14.12 -5.70
N PHE A 317 -4.10 -15.18 -6.49
CA PHE A 317 -5.32 -15.83 -6.94
C PHE A 317 -5.33 -17.25 -6.40
N ARG A 318 -6.38 -17.61 -5.65
CA ARG A 318 -6.52 -18.93 -5.01
C ARG A 318 -6.41 -20.08 -6.01
N ASP A 319 -6.99 -19.87 -7.18
CA ASP A 319 -6.73 -20.64 -8.39
C ASP A 319 -5.79 -19.84 -9.28
N GLY A 320 -4.53 -20.25 -9.35
CA GLY A 320 -3.49 -19.57 -10.12
C GLY A 320 -3.81 -19.42 -11.60
N ALA A 321 -4.62 -20.31 -12.19
CA ALA A 321 -5.05 -20.19 -13.58
C ALA A 321 -5.89 -18.92 -13.82
N ARG A 322 -6.62 -18.44 -12.81
CA ARG A 322 -7.44 -17.22 -12.88
C ARG A 322 -6.61 -15.94 -13.06
N SER A 323 -5.33 -15.97 -12.68
CA SER A 323 -4.46 -14.80 -12.85
C SER A 323 -4.27 -14.37 -14.32
N PHE A 324 -4.47 -15.29 -15.27
CA PHE A 324 -4.44 -14.99 -16.70
C PHE A 324 -5.73 -14.38 -17.23
N GLU A 325 -6.84 -14.43 -16.47
CA GLU A 325 -8.13 -13.93 -16.91
C GLU A 325 -8.19 -12.40 -16.96
N SER A 326 -7.33 -11.72 -16.19
CA SER A 326 -7.27 -10.26 -16.11
C SER A 326 -7.09 -9.58 -17.48
N PHE A 327 -6.33 -10.22 -18.38
CA PHE A 327 -5.94 -9.68 -19.68
C PHE A 327 -6.17 -10.68 -20.83
N SER A 328 -6.98 -11.71 -20.62
CA SER A 328 -7.26 -12.71 -21.66
C SER A 328 -8.26 -12.19 -22.68
N GLN A 329 -7.96 -12.42 -23.96
CA GLN A 329 -8.87 -12.18 -25.08
C GLN A 329 -9.95 -13.25 -25.22
N GLU A 330 -9.83 -14.39 -24.55
CA GLU A 330 -10.77 -15.50 -24.68
C GLU A 330 -11.50 -15.72 -23.36
N ALA A 331 -12.83 -15.81 -23.41
CA ALA A 331 -13.61 -16.01 -22.20
C ALA A 331 -13.45 -17.44 -21.66
N SER A 332 -13.10 -17.58 -20.38
CA SER A 332 -12.79 -18.88 -19.76
C SER A 332 -13.94 -19.89 -19.74
N TYR A 333 -15.18 -19.47 -19.98
CA TYR A 333 -16.33 -20.36 -20.10
C TYR A 333 -16.48 -21.00 -21.49
N LEU A 334 -15.71 -20.56 -22.49
CA LEU A 334 -15.86 -20.98 -23.90
C LEU A 334 -14.85 -22.04 -24.34
N PHE A 335 -13.69 -22.22 -23.68
CA PHE A 335 -12.68 -23.18 -24.13
C PHE A 335 -11.90 -23.87 -23.00
N HIS A 336 -11.85 -25.21 -23.08
CA HIS A 336 -10.80 -26.07 -22.52
C HIS A 336 -9.66 -26.19 -23.57
N GLY A 337 -8.89 -25.12 -23.79
CA GLY A 337 -7.89 -25.04 -24.87
C GLY A 337 -6.44 -25.01 -24.36
N ASP A 338 -5.69 -26.07 -24.68
CA ASP A 338 -4.28 -26.35 -24.38
C ASP A 338 -3.27 -25.43 -25.09
N ALA A 339 -3.29 -24.12 -24.85
CA ALA A 339 -2.07 -23.33 -25.02
C ALA A 339 -1.37 -23.29 -23.67
N GLU A 340 -0.22 -23.97 -23.51
CA GLU A 340 0.62 -23.82 -22.31
C GLU A 340 0.86 -22.32 -22.10
N ARG A 341 0.22 -21.73 -21.08
CA ARG A 341 0.50 -20.37 -20.62
C ARG A 341 1.57 -20.49 -19.54
N PRO A 342 2.86 -20.37 -19.86
CA PRO A 342 3.90 -20.59 -18.87
C PRO A 342 3.76 -19.54 -17.77
N TRP A 343 3.68 -20.01 -16.52
CA TRP A 343 3.59 -19.12 -15.35
C TRP A 343 4.75 -18.12 -15.26
N SER A 344 5.87 -18.44 -15.93
CA SER A 344 7.09 -17.64 -15.99
C SER A 344 6.98 -16.41 -16.90
N ASP A 345 6.01 -16.37 -17.82
CA ASP A 345 5.77 -15.21 -18.68
C ASP A 345 4.77 -14.26 -18.02
N VAL A 346 5.28 -13.49 -17.06
CA VAL A 346 4.49 -12.61 -16.18
C VAL A 346 3.71 -11.52 -16.92
N GLY A 347 4.14 -11.13 -18.13
CA GLY A 347 3.48 -10.11 -18.94
C GLY A 347 2.04 -10.47 -19.35
N LEU A 348 1.67 -11.75 -19.28
CA LEU A 348 0.30 -12.20 -19.56
C LEU A 348 -0.67 -11.99 -18.38
N ARG A 349 -0.16 -11.58 -17.21
CA ARG A 349 -0.88 -11.59 -15.93
C ARG A 349 -0.93 -10.22 -15.27
N THR A 350 -0.29 -9.21 -15.85
CA THR A 350 -0.13 -7.88 -15.26
C THR A 350 -0.42 -6.78 -16.27
N LEU A 351 -0.76 -5.59 -15.77
CA LEU A 351 -1.06 -4.43 -16.61
C LEU A 351 0.21 -3.86 -17.26
N GLU A 352 1.32 -3.92 -16.54
CA GLU A 352 2.62 -3.41 -16.99
C GLU A 352 3.24 -4.30 -18.08
N CYS A 353 3.74 -3.70 -19.15
CA CYS A 353 4.55 -4.42 -20.14
C CYS A 353 5.93 -4.75 -19.55
N THR A 354 6.67 -3.73 -19.13
CA THR A 354 7.99 -3.88 -18.51
C THR A 354 7.89 -3.65 -17.00
N LYS A 355 8.38 -4.61 -16.22
CA LYS A 355 8.51 -4.52 -14.76
C LYS A 355 9.97 -4.56 -14.31
N GLU A 356 10.31 -3.81 -13.26
CA GLU A 356 11.61 -3.93 -12.56
C GLU A 356 11.72 -5.25 -11.77
N MET A 357 12.90 -5.54 -11.22
CA MET A 357 13.16 -6.69 -10.36
C MET A 357 12.53 -6.54 -8.94
N MET A 358 11.25 -6.19 -8.86
CA MET A 358 10.52 -5.84 -7.62
C MET A 358 10.66 -6.92 -6.53
N ALA A 359 10.77 -8.19 -6.92
CA ALA A 359 10.90 -9.31 -6.00
C ALA A 359 12.25 -9.36 -5.27
N LEU A 360 13.32 -8.78 -5.83
CA LEU A 360 14.67 -8.89 -5.29
C LEU A 360 14.74 -8.39 -3.84
N LYS A 361 14.19 -7.21 -3.56
CA LYS A 361 14.19 -6.63 -2.21
C LYS A 361 13.44 -7.48 -1.18
N VAL A 362 12.29 -8.03 -1.56
CA VAL A 362 11.50 -8.90 -0.68
C VAL A 362 12.24 -10.21 -0.44
N TYR A 363 12.67 -10.87 -1.52
CA TYR A 363 13.39 -12.13 -1.48
C TYR A 363 14.67 -12.03 -0.65
N ALA A 364 15.51 -11.04 -0.93
CA ALA A 364 16.79 -10.86 -0.24
C ALA A 364 16.58 -10.57 1.24
N CYS A 365 15.63 -9.69 1.61
CA CYS A 365 15.39 -9.39 3.01
C CYS A 365 14.82 -10.58 3.78
N LEU A 366 13.90 -11.35 3.18
CA LEU A 366 13.40 -12.58 3.80
C LEU A 366 14.52 -13.63 3.97
N ALA A 367 15.38 -13.80 2.97
CA ALA A 367 16.46 -14.77 2.98
C ALA A 367 17.60 -14.41 3.95
N VAL A 368 17.95 -13.12 4.05
CA VAL A 368 19.10 -12.63 4.81
C VAL A 368 18.71 -12.26 6.25
N LEU A 369 17.58 -11.59 6.45
CA LEU A 369 17.15 -11.10 7.77
C LEU A 369 16.19 -12.08 8.47
N GLY A 370 15.66 -13.05 7.73
CA GLY A 370 14.63 -13.97 8.22
C GLY A 370 13.25 -13.32 8.33
N THR A 371 12.25 -14.13 8.62
CA THR A 371 10.84 -13.69 8.69
C THR A 371 10.46 -13.07 10.03
N ARG A 372 11.21 -13.37 11.10
CA ARG A 372 10.90 -12.93 12.45
C ARG A 372 10.93 -11.41 12.58
N LEU A 373 11.87 -10.73 11.93
CA LEU A 373 11.93 -9.26 11.92
C LEU A 373 10.59 -8.64 11.52
N PHE A 374 9.97 -9.14 10.45
CA PHE A 374 8.70 -8.60 9.94
C PHE A 374 7.52 -9.00 10.83
N SER A 375 7.54 -10.20 11.39
CA SER A 375 6.53 -10.65 12.37
C SER A 375 6.55 -9.79 13.64
N ASP A 376 7.73 -9.54 14.19
CA ASP A 376 7.94 -8.71 15.38
C ASP A 376 7.55 -7.25 15.09
N ALA A 377 7.93 -6.71 13.92
CA ALA A 377 7.57 -5.34 13.52
C ALA A 377 6.06 -5.13 13.38
N VAL A 378 5.34 -6.07 12.74
CA VAL A 378 3.87 -5.98 12.63
C VAL A 378 3.22 -6.08 14.00
N THR A 379 3.68 -7.02 14.84
CA THR A 379 3.13 -7.24 16.18
C THR A 379 3.32 -5.99 17.05
N GLU A 380 4.53 -5.46 17.11
CA GLU A 380 4.83 -4.28 17.92
C GLU A 380 4.08 -3.05 17.43
N ALA A 381 3.98 -2.84 16.11
CA ALA A 381 3.20 -1.73 15.55
C ALA A 381 1.73 -1.73 16.01
N TYR A 382 1.11 -2.91 16.10
CA TYR A 382 -0.28 -3.06 16.51
C TYR A 382 -0.42 -2.86 18.01
N GLU A 383 0.45 -3.48 18.81
CA GLU A 383 0.45 -3.34 20.27
C GLU A 383 0.77 -1.90 20.71
N GLN A 384 1.74 -1.24 20.08
CA GLN A 384 2.05 0.17 20.34
C GLN A 384 0.85 1.07 20.05
N THR A 385 0.11 0.79 18.96
CA THR A 385 -1.07 1.57 18.62
C THR A 385 -2.20 1.38 19.65
N ARG A 386 -2.38 0.17 20.16
CA ARG A 386 -3.32 -0.13 21.26
C ARG A 386 -2.92 0.58 22.55
N ARG A 387 -1.63 0.54 22.93
CA ARG A 387 -1.11 1.26 24.11
C ARG A 387 -1.32 2.76 23.97
N PHE A 388 -1.07 3.33 22.79
CA PHE A 388 -1.27 4.75 22.55
C PHE A 388 -2.74 5.18 22.60
N ALA A 389 -3.64 4.37 22.04
CA ALA A 389 -5.08 4.59 22.15
C ALA A 389 -5.55 4.60 23.62
N GLN A 390 -5.04 3.68 24.43
CA GLN A 390 -5.34 3.65 25.86
C GLN A 390 -4.84 4.92 26.58
N ARG A 391 -3.60 5.34 26.31
CA ARG A 391 -3.03 6.57 26.88
C ARG A 391 -3.85 7.82 26.52
N LEU A 392 -4.30 7.93 25.26
CA LEU A 392 -5.17 9.02 24.84
C LEU A 392 -6.52 8.99 25.58
N ALA A 393 -7.13 7.82 25.73
CA ALA A 393 -8.37 7.67 26.48
C ALA A 393 -8.23 8.05 27.96
N ASP A 394 -7.10 7.70 28.59
CA ASP A 394 -6.82 7.98 30.00
C ASP A 394 -6.46 9.45 30.27
N ALA A 395 -6.06 10.21 29.24
CA ALA A 395 -5.58 11.58 29.37
C ALA A 395 -6.68 12.60 29.67
N GLY A 396 -7.94 12.29 29.34
CA GLY A 396 -9.11 13.14 29.61
C GLY A 396 -9.29 14.35 28.68
N ASP A 397 -8.27 14.70 27.89
CA ASP A 397 -8.30 15.79 26.90
C ASP A 397 -8.16 15.30 25.44
N PHE A 398 -8.37 14.01 25.20
CA PHE A 398 -8.41 13.41 23.87
C PHE A 398 -9.62 12.48 23.68
N GLU A 399 -10.10 12.39 22.44
CA GLU A 399 -11.14 11.44 22.00
C GLU A 399 -10.54 10.48 20.97
N VAL A 400 -10.57 9.17 21.26
CA VAL A 400 -10.27 8.13 20.27
C VAL A 400 -11.53 7.81 19.46
N ALA A 401 -11.43 7.84 18.13
CA ALA A 401 -12.60 7.63 17.26
C ALA A 401 -13.19 6.24 17.39
N VAL A 402 -12.32 5.22 17.30
CA VAL A 402 -12.63 3.79 17.49
C VAL A 402 -11.38 3.10 18.07
N PRO A 403 -11.55 2.06 18.90
CA PRO A 403 -10.42 1.23 19.33
C PRO A 403 -9.68 0.66 18.10
N PRO A 404 -8.35 0.79 18.01
CA PRO A 404 -7.59 0.36 16.83
C PRO A 404 -7.48 -1.16 16.75
N GLU A 405 -7.68 -1.71 15.55
CA GLU A 405 -7.44 -3.14 15.26
C GLU A 405 -6.05 -3.39 14.66
N CYS A 406 -5.46 -2.38 14.03
CA CYS A 406 -4.09 -2.41 13.53
C CYS A 406 -3.35 -1.13 13.90
N ASN A 407 -2.26 -0.86 13.19
CA ASN A 407 -1.40 0.28 13.42
C ASN A 407 -1.91 1.63 12.87
N ILE A 408 -3.23 1.79 12.76
CA ILE A 408 -3.87 3.05 12.36
C ILE A 408 -4.75 3.51 13.52
N LEU A 409 -4.55 4.75 13.95
CA LEU A 409 -5.33 5.35 15.04
C LEU A 409 -5.86 6.72 14.64
N CYS A 410 -7.18 6.88 14.77
CA CYS A 410 -7.87 8.14 14.59
C CYS A 410 -8.27 8.71 15.96
N PHE A 411 -7.92 9.97 16.21
CA PHE A 411 -8.20 10.62 17.48
C PHE A 411 -8.33 12.14 17.32
N ARG A 412 -8.77 12.82 18.37
CA ARG A 412 -8.89 14.28 18.44
C ARG A 412 -8.32 14.78 19.75
N HIS A 413 -7.74 15.98 19.73
CA HIS A 413 -7.51 16.74 20.95
C HIS A 413 -8.79 17.54 21.27
N THR A 414 -9.32 17.37 22.48
CA THR A 414 -10.60 17.88 22.95
C THR A 414 -10.44 18.69 24.25
N PRO A 415 -9.70 19.80 24.23
CA PRO A 415 -9.43 20.57 25.44
C PRO A 415 -10.70 21.26 25.95
N ALA A 416 -10.91 21.26 27.26
CA ALA A 416 -12.13 21.78 27.90
C ALA A 416 -12.46 23.25 27.60
N HIS A 417 -11.48 24.06 27.18
CA HIS A 417 -11.67 25.47 26.85
C HIS A 417 -12.09 25.72 25.39
N VAL A 418 -12.14 24.69 24.54
CA VAL A 418 -12.56 24.80 23.15
C VAL A 418 -13.94 24.14 22.97
N PRO A 419 -14.97 24.88 22.53
CA PRO A 419 -16.29 24.34 22.24
C PRO A 419 -16.25 23.21 21.20
N MET A 420 -17.19 22.27 21.30
CA MET A 420 -17.24 21.08 20.44
C MET A 420 -17.38 21.44 18.95
N GLU A 421 -18.10 22.51 18.63
CA GLU A 421 -18.29 23.03 17.27
C GLU A 421 -16.98 23.48 16.61
N GLU A 422 -15.94 23.81 17.39
CA GLU A 422 -14.65 24.25 16.89
C GLU A 422 -13.63 23.10 16.76
N TRP A 423 -13.94 21.89 17.23
CA TRP A 423 -12.99 20.78 17.26
C TRP A 423 -12.46 20.40 15.87
N ASP A 424 -13.30 20.44 14.83
CA ASP A 424 -12.88 20.11 13.47
C ASP A 424 -11.86 21.12 12.92
N ALA A 425 -12.08 22.40 13.19
CA ALA A 425 -11.14 23.46 12.83
C ALA A 425 -9.85 23.37 13.66
N LEU A 426 -9.96 23.02 14.94
CA LEU A 426 -8.81 22.79 15.81
C LEU A 426 -7.91 21.68 15.27
N GLN A 427 -8.45 20.50 14.93
CA GLN A 427 -7.64 19.38 14.43
C GLN A 427 -6.88 19.74 13.15
N THR A 428 -7.54 20.47 12.25
CA THR A 428 -6.92 20.95 11.00
C THR A 428 -5.74 21.88 11.28
N LYS A 429 -5.92 22.85 12.19
CA LYS A 429 -4.85 23.78 12.61
C LYS A 429 -3.70 23.06 13.32
N LEU A 430 -4.01 22.10 14.21
CA LEU A 430 -3.00 21.33 14.94
C LEU A 430 -2.13 20.53 13.97
N ARG A 431 -2.76 19.81 13.04
CA ARG A 431 -2.04 19.04 12.02
C ARG A 431 -1.16 19.93 11.14
N GLU A 432 -1.69 21.06 10.67
CA GLU A 432 -0.93 22.03 9.87
C GLU A 432 0.28 22.56 10.64
N ARG A 433 0.11 22.99 11.90
CA ARG A 433 1.19 23.53 12.74
C ARG A 433 2.29 22.51 12.99
N LEU A 434 1.96 21.27 13.38
CA LEU A 434 2.96 20.24 13.66
C LEU A 434 3.76 19.86 12.39
N VAL A 435 3.08 19.71 11.25
CA VAL A 435 3.71 19.34 9.98
C VAL A 435 4.58 20.48 9.43
N THR A 436 4.13 21.73 9.51
CA THR A 436 4.88 22.89 9.01
C THR A 436 6.09 23.23 9.88
N ARG A 437 6.01 23.01 11.19
CA ARG A 437 7.16 23.11 12.11
C ARG A 437 8.17 21.98 11.92
N GLY A 438 7.73 20.84 11.38
CA GLY A 438 8.56 19.67 11.18
C GLY A 438 8.77 18.83 12.44
N ASP A 439 8.05 19.13 13.54
CA ASP A 439 8.18 18.43 14.82
C ASP A 439 7.68 16.97 14.73
N PHE A 440 6.58 16.78 13.98
CA PHE A 440 5.91 15.50 13.75
C PHE A 440 5.30 15.46 12.35
N TYR A 441 5.25 14.28 11.74
CA TYR A 441 4.49 14.08 10.51
C TYR A 441 3.29 13.16 10.78
N LEU A 442 2.11 13.76 10.80
CA LEU A 442 0.82 13.09 10.94
C LEU A 442 -0.18 13.61 9.90
N VAL A 443 -1.27 12.88 9.71
CA VAL A 443 -2.32 13.23 8.75
C VAL A 443 -3.65 13.43 9.46
N GLN A 444 -4.69 13.75 8.69
CA GLN A 444 -6.05 13.85 9.21
C GLN A 444 -7.00 13.10 8.28
N THR A 445 -8.16 12.73 8.80
CA THR A 445 -9.25 12.13 8.05
C THR A 445 -10.58 12.70 8.51
N LYS A 446 -11.60 12.62 7.66
CA LYS A 446 -12.98 12.98 8.03
C LYS A 446 -13.78 11.70 8.22
N LEU A 447 -14.31 11.51 9.43
CA LEU A 447 -15.24 10.45 9.80
C LEU A 447 -16.65 11.06 9.99
N PRO A 448 -17.71 10.27 10.17
CA PRO A 448 -19.08 10.79 10.37
C PRO A 448 -19.19 11.80 11.53
N ARG A 449 -18.38 11.65 12.58
CA ARG A 449 -18.32 12.57 13.73
C ARG A 449 -17.48 13.84 13.47
N GLY A 450 -16.87 13.97 12.29
CA GLY A 450 -16.06 15.11 11.83
C GLY A 450 -14.58 14.80 11.60
N VAL A 451 -13.72 15.81 11.67
CA VAL A 451 -12.28 15.73 11.40
C VAL A 451 -11.50 15.15 12.58
N HIS A 452 -10.69 14.12 12.31
CA HIS A 452 -9.81 13.47 13.27
C HIS A 452 -8.36 13.57 12.81
N LEU A 453 -7.44 13.73 13.74
CA LEU A 453 -6.03 13.43 13.52
C LEU A 453 -5.89 11.93 13.31
N ARG A 454 -4.92 11.53 12.48
CA ARG A 454 -4.64 10.13 12.22
C ARG A 454 -3.14 9.88 12.19
N VAL A 455 -2.74 8.86 12.94
CA VAL A 455 -1.39 8.30 12.87
C VAL A 455 -1.42 6.90 12.27
N THR A 456 -0.35 6.56 11.54
CA THR A 456 -0.03 5.21 11.07
C THR A 456 1.30 4.81 11.69
N LEU A 457 1.29 3.99 12.75
CA LEU A 457 2.49 3.60 13.48
C LEU A 457 3.17 2.43 12.76
N ILE A 458 3.91 2.72 11.71
CA ILE A 458 4.61 1.70 10.90
C ILE A 458 6.13 1.76 11.06
N ASN A 459 6.66 2.91 11.48
CA ASN A 459 8.09 3.07 11.69
C ASN A 459 8.51 2.27 12.94
N PRO A 460 9.35 1.22 12.82
CA PRO A 460 9.75 0.41 13.96
C PRO A 460 10.63 1.15 14.98
N LEU A 461 11.04 2.38 14.66
CA LEU A 461 11.86 3.23 15.53
C LEU A 461 11.03 4.18 16.39
N THR A 462 9.72 4.31 16.14
CA THR A 462 8.81 5.09 16.98
C THR A 462 8.75 4.47 18.37
N THR A 463 8.95 5.27 19.42
CA THR A 463 8.87 4.81 20.81
C THR A 463 7.64 5.37 21.52
N ASP A 464 7.26 4.75 22.64
CA ASP A 464 6.21 5.28 23.51
C ASP A 464 6.50 6.72 23.98
N ALA A 465 7.78 7.09 24.15
CA ALA A 465 8.19 8.45 24.49
C ALA A 465 7.95 9.45 23.35
N ASP A 466 8.07 9.03 22.09
CA ASP A 466 7.71 9.87 20.94
C ASP A 466 6.20 10.15 20.89
N LEU A 467 5.38 9.18 21.32
CA LEU A 467 3.93 9.29 21.37
C LEU A 467 3.46 10.20 22.52
N ASP A 468 4.13 10.13 23.67
CA ASP A 468 3.91 11.09 24.77
C ASP A 468 4.28 12.51 24.32
N ALA A 469 5.42 12.67 23.64
CA ALA A 469 5.84 13.94 23.08
C ALA A 469 4.87 14.48 22.01
N LEU A 470 4.18 13.61 21.25
CA LEU A 470 3.13 14.02 20.33
C LEU A 470 1.94 14.64 21.08
N MET A 471 1.48 14.00 22.16
CA MET A 471 0.37 14.53 22.97
C MET A 471 0.71 15.91 23.52
N ASP A 472 1.92 16.07 24.04
CA ASP A 472 2.39 17.36 24.56
C ASP A 472 2.54 18.42 23.46
N ALA A 473 3.01 18.03 22.28
CA ALA A 473 3.08 18.94 21.13
C ALA A 473 1.69 19.40 20.68
N LEU A 474 0.69 18.52 20.69
CA LEU A 474 -0.70 18.85 20.36
C LEU A 474 -1.32 19.81 21.38
N ARG A 475 -1.10 19.56 22.68
CA ARG A 475 -1.53 20.46 23.77
C ARG A 475 -0.90 21.84 23.64
N ALA A 476 0.42 21.89 23.46
CA ALA A 476 1.16 23.15 23.31
C ALA A 476 0.74 23.91 22.06
N ALA A 477 0.43 23.20 20.97
CA ALA A 477 -0.08 23.80 19.74
C ALA A 477 -1.53 24.27 19.85
N ALA A 478 -2.33 23.78 20.80
CA ALA A 478 -3.71 24.23 21.00
C ALA A 478 -3.81 25.56 21.79
N LEU A 479 -2.81 25.87 22.63
CA LEU A 479 -2.76 27.09 23.45
C LEU A 479 -2.35 28.36 22.68
N ARG A 480 -1.94 28.22 21.41
CA ARG A 480 -1.46 29.30 20.53
C ARG A 480 -2.45 29.53 19.40
#